data_AF-A0A101MN99-F1
#
_entry.id   AF-A0A101MN99-F1
#
_cell.length_a   1.000
_cell.length_b   1.000
_cell.length_c   1.000
_cell.angle_alpha   90.00
_cell.angle_beta   90.00
_cell.angle_gamma   90.00
#
_symmetry.space_group_name_H-M   'P 1'
#
loop_
_entity.id
_entity.type
_entity.pdbx_description
1 polymer ?
#
loop_
_entity_poly.entity_id
_entity_poly.type
_entity_poly.pdbx_seq_one_letter_code
_entity_poly.pdbx_strand_id
1 'polypeptide(L)'
;MQLTYPVVIAIWTAIIAPFRGQKGGARYSLAYYTVFYPRLFRYASMEQIQLVLTPTSAQKSYEAHMCQQKALPNVIVLAEGTTAFWLGNPAAEKLVIYFHGGAYYLPALQTT
;
A
#
# COMPACT_ATOMS: atom_id res chain seq x y z
N MET A 1 -8.49 -9.84 20.38
CA MET A 1 -7.02 -9.72 20.50
C MET A 1 -6.36 -10.83 19.67
N GLN A 2 -6.21 -10.66 18.35
CA GLN A 2 -5.56 -11.69 17.47
C GLN A 2 -4.63 -11.09 16.40
N LEU A 3 -4.13 -9.86 16.58
CA LEU A 3 -3.18 -9.25 15.65
C LEU A 3 -1.73 -9.76 15.82
N THR A 4 -1.43 -10.45 16.92
CA THR A 4 -0.09 -10.98 17.23
C THR A 4 0.33 -12.08 16.27
N TYR A 5 -0.59 -12.93 15.84
CA TYR A 5 -0.29 -14.09 15.01
C TYR A 5 0.22 -13.75 13.59
N PRO A 6 -0.46 -12.86 12.81
CA PRO A 6 0.05 -12.46 11.49
C PRO A 6 1.36 -11.69 11.58
N VAL A 7 1.59 -10.91 12.65
CA VAL A 7 2.84 -10.17 12.88
C VAL A 7 4.00 -11.13 13.18
N VAL A 8 3.79 -12.12 14.05
CA VAL A 8 4.81 -13.15 14.35
C VAL A 8 5.17 -13.95 13.10
N ILE A 9 4.18 -14.32 12.28
CA ILE A 9 4.42 -14.99 11.00
C ILE A 9 5.20 -14.09 10.04
N ALA A 10 4.86 -12.81 9.93
CA ALA A 10 5.57 -11.86 9.08
C ALA A 10 7.05 -11.75 9.48
N ILE A 11 7.31 -11.58 10.77
CA ILE A 11 8.66 -11.52 11.34
C ILE A 11 9.41 -12.83 11.05
N TRP A 12 8.78 -13.98 11.31
CA TRP A 12 9.39 -15.28 11.04
C TRP A 12 9.70 -15.47 9.55
N THR A 13 8.77 -15.10 8.67
CA THR A 13 8.99 -15.17 7.21
C THR A 13 10.09 -14.25 6.73
N ALA A 14 10.25 -13.06 7.34
CA ALA A 14 11.32 -12.14 7.01
C ALA A 14 12.69 -12.68 7.46
N ILE A 15 12.76 -13.31 8.64
CA ILE A 15 13.99 -13.94 9.15
C ILE A 15 14.45 -15.09 8.24
N ILE A 16 13.52 -15.93 7.78
CA ILE A 16 13.86 -17.10 6.96
C ILE A 16 14.00 -16.78 5.46
N ALA A 17 13.55 -15.60 5.00
CA ALA A 17 13.55 -15.23 3.58
C ALA A 17 14.95 -15.28 2.92
N PRO A 18 16.05 -14.80 3.53
CA PRO A 18 17.39 -14.89 2.95
C PRO A 18 17.88 -16.33 2.76
N PHE A 19 17.37 -17.27 3.56
CA PHE A 19 17.78 -18.68 3.57
C PHE A 19 17.05 -19.54 2.54
N ARG A 20 16.10 -18.97 1.77
CA ARG A 20 15.30 -19.71 0.77
C ARG A 20 16.00 -19.90 -0.59
N GLY A 21 17.19 -19.32 -0.77
CA GLY A 21 18.05 -19.53 -1.95
C GLY A 21 17.53 -18.91 -3.26
N GLN A 22 18.44 -18.66 -4.22
CA GLN A 22 18.11 -17.99 -5.50
C GLN A 22 17.14 -18.79 -6.41
N LYS A 23 17.01 -20.11 -6.20
CA LYS A 23 16.10 -20.97 -6.98
C LYS A 23 14.63 -20.86 -6.54
N GLY A 24 14.36 -20.29 -5.36
CA GLY A 24 13.02 -19.91 -4.91
C GLY A 24 12.76 -18.46 -5.25
N GLY A 25 12.60 -18.14 -6.54
CA GLY A 25 12.48 -16.79 -7.10
C GLY A 25 11.21 -16.02 -6.69
N ALA A 26 10.98 -15.85 -5.41
CA ALA A 26 10.07 -14.84 -4.88
C ALA A 26 10.92 -13.76 -4.21
N ARG A 27 11.04 -12.59 -4.85
CA ARG A 27 11.54 -11.36 -4.20
C ARG A 27 10.94 -11.29 -2.80
N TYR A 28 11.69 -10.82 -1.80
CA TYR A 28 11.22 -10.66 -0.42
C TYR A 28 9.81 -10.03 -0.36
N SER A 29 9.54 -9.05 -1.23
CA SER A 29 8.22 -8.44 -1.43
C SER A 29 7.14 -9.45 -1.81
N LEU A 30 7.38 -10.34 -2.77
CA LEU A 30 6.43 -11.38 -3.19
C LEU A 30 6.11 -12.37 -2.06
N ALA A 31 7.10 -12.79 -1.28
CA ALA A 31 6.86 -13.65 -0.11
C ALA A 31 6.06 -12.94 0.99
N TYR A 32 6.31 -11.65 1.20
CA TYR A 32 5.53 -10.82 2.11
C TYR A 32 4.07 -10.70 1.63
N TYR A 33 3.83 -10.28 0.39
CA TYR A 33 2.47 -10.11 -0.15
C TYR A 33 1.70 -11.43 -0.25
N THR A 34 2.34 -12.55 -0.59
CA THR A 34 1.62 -13.84 -0.69
C THR A 34 1.27 -14.45 0.66
N VAL A 35 2.01 -14.13 1.72
CA VAL A 35 1.84 -14.77 3.02
C VAL A 35 1.15 -13.86 4.04
N PHE A 36 1.50 -12.59 4.06
CA PHE A 36 0.99 -11.63 5.03
C PHE A 36 -0.42 -11.16 4.66
N TYR A 37 -0.63 -10.73 3.40
CA TYR A 37 -1.90 -10.17 2.94
C TYR A 37 -3.09 -11.13 3.20
N PRO A 38 -3.06 -12.41 2.76
CA PRO A 38 -4.19 -13.33 2.99
C PRO A 38 -4.46 -13.61 4.47
N ARG A 39 -3.41 -13.59 5.31
CA ARG A 39 -3.54 -13.85 6.76
C ARG A 39 -4.01 -12.62 7.51
N LEU A 40 -3.61 -11.42 7.10
CA LEU A 40 -4.14 -10.18 7.65
C LEU A 40 -5.65 -10.13 7.44
N PHE A 41 -6.14 -10.44 6.24
CA PHE A 41 -7.59 -10.44 5.95
C PHE A 41 -8.35 -11.61 6.57
N ARG A 42 -7.67 -12.73 6.87
CA ARG A 42 -8.32 -13.87 7.52
C ARG A 42 -8.55 -13.65 9.02
N TYR A 43 -7.72 -12.83 9.68
CA TYR A 43 -7.70 -12.73 11.14
C TYR A 43 -7.95 -11.32 11.69
N ALA A 44 -7.85 -10.26 10.88
CA ALA A 44 -8.18 -8.89 11.30
C ALA A 44 -9.62 -8.53 10.91
N SER A 45 -10.33 -7.85 11.80
CA SER A 45 -11.61 -7.23 11.46
C SER A 45 -11.42 -6.01 10.55
N MET A 46 -12.47 -5.62 9.83
CA MET A 46 -12.45 -4.43 8.98
C MET A 46 -12.02 -3.17 9.75
N GLU A 47 -12.56 -2.98 10.96
CA GLU A 47 -12.21 -1.85 11.82
C GLU A 47 -10.73 -1.87 12.23
N GLN A 48 -10.16 -3.04 12.51
CA GLN A 48 -8.74 -3.17 12.82
C GLN A 48 -7.86 -2.81 11.63
N ILE A 49 -8.28 -3.18 10.42
CA ILE A 49 -7.56 -2.83 9.19
C ILE A 49 -7.62 -1.31 8.98
N GLN A 50 -8.78 -0.68 9.15
CA GLN A 50 -8.94 0.77 8.98
C GLN A 50 -8.23 1.60 10.05
N LEU A 51 -8.09 1.07 11.27
CA LEU A 51 -7.30 1.69 12.34
C LEU A 51 -5.80 1.72 11.99
N VAL A 52 -5.29 0.66 11.36
CA VAL A 52 -3.88 0.57 10.96
C VAL A 52 -3.62 1.30 9.64
N LEU A 53 -4.55 1.19 8.69
CA LEU A 53 -4.49 1.77 7.34
C LEU A 53 -5.46 2.95 7.27
N THR A 54 -5.13 4.01 7.97
CA THR A 54 -5.92 5.24 7.98
C THR A 54 -6.03 5.84 6.58
N PRO A 55 -7.08 6.63 6.27
CA PRO A 55 -7.20 7.32 4.98
C PRO A 55 -5.98 8.17 4.62
N THR A 56 -5.28 8.71 5.63
CA THR A 56 -4.04 9.48 5.47
C THR A 56 -2.86 8.67 4.94
N SER A 57 -2.91 7.34 5.00
CA SER A 57 -1.84 6.47 4.48
C SER A 57 -1.73 6.49 2.95
N ALA A 58 -2.84 6.75 2.23
CA ALA A 58 -2.82 6.96 0.78
C ALA A 58 -2.04 8.22 0.42
N GLN A 59 -2.31 9.33 1.12
CA GLN A 59 -1.60 10.59 0.92
C GLN A 59 -0.11 10.45 1.19
N LYS A 60 0.27 9.83 2.31
CA LYS A 60 1.69 9.57 2.63
C LYS A 60 2.38 8.73 1.56
N SER A 61 1.70 7.72 1.03
CA SER A 61 2.24 6.87 -0.05
C SER A 61 2.45 7.67 -1.34
N TYR A 62 1.52 8.55 -1.69
CA TYR A 62 1.66 9.46 -2.82
C TYR A 62 2.82 10.44 -2.63
N GLU A 63 2.91 11.11 -1.48
CA GLU A 63 3.99 12.05 -1.17
C GLU A 63 5.37 11.37 -1.22
N ALA A 64 5.48 10.16 -0.68
CA ALA A 64 6.70 9.36 -0.75
C ALA A 64 7.06 8.99 -2.19
N HIS A 65 6.09 8.60 -3.02
CA HIS A 65 6.30 8.35 -4.44
C HIS A 65 6.80 9.61 -5.17
N MET A 66 6.17 10.76 -4.93
CA MET A 66 6.58 12.03 -5.54
C MET A 66 8.00 12.44 -5.14
N CYS A 67 8.36 12.26 -3.87
CA CYS A 67 9.71 12.48 -3.36
C CYS A 67 10.74 11.59 -4.08
N GLN A 68 10.44 10.30 -4.29
CA GLN A 68 11.31 9.40 -5.05
C GLN A 68 11.49 9.82 -6.50
N GLN A 69 10.44 10.38 -7.12
CA GLN A 69 10.50 10.95 -8.47
C GLN A 69 11.13 12.34 -8.52
N LYS A 70 11.56 12.90 -7.38
CA LYS A 70 12.09 14.28 -7.25
C LYS A 70 11.12 15.33 -7.81
N ALA A 71 9.82 15.08 -7.68
CA ALA A 71 8.78 15.97 -8.15
C ALA A 71 7.93 16.46 -6.97
N LEU A 72 7.35 17.65 -7.12
CA LEU A 72 6.54 18.26 -6.06
C LEU A 72 5.16 17.58 -6.00
N PRO A 73 4.71 17.14 -4.81
CA PRO A 73 3.36 16.65 -4.63
C PRO A 73 2.33 17.71 -5.03
N ASN A 74 1.32 17.31 -5.80
CA ASN A 74 0.18 18.13 -6.18
C ASN A 74 -1.10 17.45 -5.69
N VAL A 75 -1.60 17.94 -4.55
CA VAL A 75 -2.82 17.46 -3.91
C VAL A 75 -3.91 18.49 -4.12
N ILE A 76 -5.03 18.08 -4.69
CA ILE A 76 -6.18 18.95 -4.95
C ILE A 76 -7.40 18.47 -4.16
N VAL A 77 -8.24 19.40 -3.75
CA VAL A 77 -9.54 19.10 -3.14
C VAL A 77 -10.60 19.44 -4.17
N LEU A 78 -11.38 18.43 -4.56
CA LEU A 78 -12.50 18.59 -5.51
C LEU A 78 -13.64 19.37 -4.85
N ALA A 79 -14.58 19.88 -5.67
CA ALA A 79 -15.69 20.70 -5.19
C ALA A 79 -16.55 20.02 -4.09
N GLU A 80 -16.60 18.69 -4.09
CA GLU A 80 -17.33 17.87 -3.12
C GLU A 80 -16.51 17.56 -1.85
N GLY A 81 -15.31 18.14 -1.70
CA GLY A 81 -14.42 17.90 -0.55
C GLY A 81 -13.56 16.65 -0.68
N THR A 82 -13.61 15.94 -1.81
CA THR A 82 -12.80 14.74 -2.06
C THR A 82 -11.36 15.13 -2.39
N THR A 83 -10.39 14.57 -1.65
CA THR A 83 -8.96 14.73 -1.95
C THR A 83 -8.56 13.87 -3.15
N ALA A 84 -7.92 14.47 -4.14
CA ALA A 84 -7.33 13.79 -5.29
C ALA A 84 -5.84 14.12 -5.42
N PHE A 85 -5.09 13.16 -5.97
CA PHE A 85 -3.65 13.23 -6.11
C PHE A 85 -3.29 13.34 -7.59
N TRP A 86 -2.62 14.42 -7.98
CA TRP A 86 -2.28 14.66 -9.37
C TRP A 86 -0.91 14.07 -9.72
N LEU A 87 -0.84 13.35 -10.83
CA LEU A 87 0.41 12.81 -11.36
C LEU A 87 0.65 13.38 -12.77
N GLY A 88 1.85 13.89 -13.03
CA GLY A 88 2.23 14.44 -14.34
C GLY A 88 1.79 15.88 -14.56
N ASN A 89 1.67 16.28 -15.84
CA ASN A 89 1.43 17.68 -16.24
C ASN A 89 -0.06 18.05 -16.13
N PRO A 90 -0.44 19.08 -15.33
CA PRO A 90 -1.81 19.59 -15.25
C PRO A 90 -2.38 20.14 -16.56
N ALA A 91 -1.52 20.56 -17.49
CA ALA A 91 -1.90 21.11 -18.79
C ALA A 91 -1.94 20.07 -19.92
N ALA A 92 -1.89 18.77 -19.60
CA ALA A 92 -1.99 17.73 -20.62
C ALA A 92 -3.36 17.74 -21.31
N GLU A 93 -3.38 17.47 -22.62
CA GLU A 93 -4.62 17.41 -23.42
C GLU A 93 -5.56 16.30 -22.96
N LYS A 94 -5.01 15.22 -22.40
CA LYS A 94 -5.75 14.04 -21.97
C LYS A 94 -5.56 13.81 -20.47
N LEU A 95 -6.67 13.51 -19.80
CA LEU A 95 -6.72 13.17 -18.39
C LEU A 95 -7.09 11.69 -18.22
N VAL A 96 -6.37 11.00 -17.33
CA VAL A 96 -6.70 9.65 -16.88
C VAL A 96 -7.05 9.70 -15.41
N ILE A 97 -8.27 9.27 -15.06
CA ILE A 97 -8.70 9.14 -13.67
C ILE A 97 -8.46 7.70 -13.24
N TYR A 98 -7.60 7.52 -12.24
CA TYR A 98 -7.25 6.21 -11.71
C TYR A 98 -7.87 6.00 -10.33
N PHE A 99 -8.73 4.98 -10.22
CA PHE A 99 -9.24 4.48 -8.96
C PHE A 99 -8.42 3.27 -8.54
N HIS A 100 -7.82 3.31 -7.34
CA HIS A 100 -6.98 2.20 -6.88
C HIS A 100 -7.81 0.95 -6.56
N GLY A 101 -7.21 -0.22 -6.81
CA GLY A 101 -7.72 -1.48 -6.28
C GLY A 101 -7.45 -1.62 -4.78
N GLY A 102 -7.89 -2.72 -4.15
CA GLY A 102 -7.73 -2.91 -2.70
C GLY A 102 -9.01 -3.35 -1.98
N ALA A 103 -9.95 -3.95 -2.72
CA ALA A 103 -11.19 -4.51 -2.19
C ALA A 103 -12.04 -3.53 -1.36
N TYR A 104 -11.93 -2.23 -1.65
CA TYR A 104 -12.66 -1.11 -1.00
C TYR A 104 -12.25 -0.76 0.43
N TYR A 105 -11.25 -1.43 1.00
CA TYR A 105 -10.81 -1.16 2.37
C TYR A 105 -9.30 -0.94 2.52
N LEU A 106 -8.52 -1.21 1.47
CA LEU A 106 -7.09 -0.90 1.44
C LEU A 106 -6.86 0.38 0.64
N PRO A 107 -6.19 1.38 1.23
CA PRO A 107 -5.79 2.58 0.51
C PRO A 107 -4.73 2.27 -0.56
N ALA A 108 -4.50 3.21 -1.48
CA ALA A 108 -3.39 3.14 -2.43
C ALA A 108 -2.04 3.19 -1.71
N LEU A 109 -1.50 2.02 -1.39
CA LEU A 109 -0.21 1.87 -0.72
C LEU A 109 0.93 1.82 -1.74
N GLN A 110 2.08 2.34 -1.35
CA GLN A 110 3.28 2.30 -2.17
C GLN A 110 3.73 0.83 -2.37
N THR A 111 3.79 0.39 -3.63
CA THR A 111 4.43 -0.87 -4.00
C THR A 111 5.92 -0.61 -4.22
N THR A 112 6.75 -1.39 -3.55
CA THR A 112 8.22 -1.31 -3.55
C THR A 112 8.84 -1.45 -4.93
#